data_AF-A0A090L671-F1
#
_entry.id   AF-A0A090L671-F1
#
_cell.length_a   1.000
_cell.length_b   1.000
_cell.length_c   1.000
_cell.angle_alpha   90.00
_cell.angle_beta   90.00
_cell.angle_gamma   90.00
#
_symmetry.space_group_name_H-M   'P 1'
#
loop_
_entity.id
_entity.type
_entity.pdbx_description
1 polymer ?
#
loop_
_entity_poly.entity_id
_entity_poly.type
_entity_poly.pdbx_seq_one_letter_code
_entity_poly.pdbx_strand_id
1 'polypeptide(L)'
;MTFDAGCFVCLQLLKPINILAMPCGHVMCEECYQRMYKERSDEKICGKCRVPFTYVTKLYFDHSTEIVIEGGIKNDIKNEEEIIKKDSEIRQLSKVIQESKIEINALKSRIEELEKEKEIFLDIEEQFGAYINSIDLPEEERISLLRELIVAIKLLKINSLKNIIMKNIKLLNNDF
;
A
#
# COMPACT_ATOMS: atom_id res chain seq x y z
N MET A 1 -30.67 -18.26 23.76
CA MET A 1 -30.97 -18.95 22.50
C MET A 1 -29.67 -19.02 21.72
N THR A 2 -29.10 -20.21 21.55
CA THR A 2 -27.87 -20.40 20.77
C THR A 2 -28.21 -20.30 19.29
N PHE A 3 -27.64 -19.31 18.61
CA PHE A 3 -27.77 -19.17 17.16
C PHE A 3 -26.85 -20.21 16.52
N ASP A 4 -27.43 -21.33 16.10
CA ASP A 4 -26.71 -22.40 15.42
C ASP A 4 -26.39 -21.93 13.98
N ALA A 5 -25.20 -21.37 13.81
CA ALA A 5 -24.74 -20.65 12.62
C ALA A 5 -24.29 -21.60 11.49
N GLY A 6 -25.09 -22.62 11.19
CA GLY A 6 -24.81 -23.60 10.15
C GLY A 6 -25.99 -23.78 9.19
N CYS A 7 -25.67 -24.18 7.95
CA CYS A 7 -26.70 -24.62 7.02
C CYS A 7 -27.35 -25.90 7.56
N PHE A 8 -28.67 -25.88 7.78
CA PHE A 8 -29.36 -27.07 8.32
C PHE A 8 -29.38 -28.30 7.39
N VAL A 9 -28.91 -28.16 6.15
CA VAL A 9 -28.86 -29.24 5.15
C VAL A 9 -27.49 -29.91 5.15
N CYS A 10 -26.44 -29.15 4.82
CA CYS A 10 -25.08 -29.70 4.70
C CYS A 10 -24.26 -29.59 5.98
N LEU A 11 -24.79 -28.92 7.02
CA LEU A 11 -24.12 -28.66 8.30
C LEU A 11 -22.82 -27.86 8.16
N GLN A 12 -22.54 -27.30 6.99
CA GLN A 12 -21.42 -26.39 6.76
C GLN A 12 -21.76 -25.01 7.30
N LEU A 13 -20.71 -24.25 7.61
CA LEU A 13 -20.83 -22.86 8.04
C LEU A 13 -21.55 -21.99 7.01
N LEU A 14 -22.19 -20.94 7.51
CA LEU A 14 -22.87 -19.95 6.68
C LEU A 14 -21.88 -19.34 5.68
N LYS A 15 -22.25 -19.37 4.40
CA LYS A 15 -21.48 -18.78 3.29
C LYS A 15 -21.77 -17.28 3.15
N PRO A 16 -21.11 -16.51 2.27
CA PRO A 16 -21.48 -15.11 2.05
C PRO A 16 -22.95 -14.92 1.60
N ILE A 17 -23.51 -15.92 0.92
CA ILE A 17 -24.91 -15.93 0.49
C ILE A 17 -25.62 -17.14 1.09
N ASN A 18 -26.64 -16.89 1.92
CA ASN A 18 -27.50 -17.92 2.49
C ASN A 18 -28.97 -17.59 2.30
N ILE A 19 -29.81 -18.56 2.64
CA ILE A 19 -31.26 -18.52 2.49
C ILE A 19 -31.89 -18.75 3.87
N LEU A 20 -32.69 -17.79 4.33
CA LEU A 20 -33.50 -17.89 5.53
C LEU A 20 -34.88 -18.48 5.18
N ALA A 21 -35.27 -19.59 5.80
CA ALA A 21 -36.58 -20.22 5.61
C ALA A 21 -37.63 -19.61 6.56
N MET A 22 -38.75 -19.13 6.01
CA MET A 22 -39.81 -18.49 6.81
C MET A 22 -41.07 -19.36 6.87
N PRO A 23 -41.67 -19.55 8.08
CA PRO A 23 -41.52 -18.70 9.25
C PRO A 23 -40.48 -19.17 10.27
N CYS A 24 -39.85 -20.32 10.09
CA CYS A 24 -39.05 -20.92 11.16
C CYS A 24 -37.71 -20.23 11.46
N GLY A 25 -37.23 -19.37 10.56
CA GLY A 25 -36.00 -18.59 10.74
C GLY A 25 -34.71 -19.42 10.67
N HIS A 26 -34.76 -20.67 10.24
CA HIS A 26 -33.56 -21.49 10.05
C HIS A 26 -32.88 -21.20 8.71
N VAL A 27 -31.56 -21.25 8.70
CA VAL A 27 -30.73 -20.82 7.56
C VAL A 27 -30.14 -22.02 6.81
N MET A 28 -30.04 -21.93 5.49
CA MET A 28 -29.32 -22.88 4.63
C MET A 28 -28.48 -22.16 3.58
N CYS A 29 -27.43 -22.78 3.05
CA CYS A 29 -26.68 -22.17 1.96
C CYS A 29 -27.50 -22.15 0.66
N GLU A 30 -27.19 -21.19 -0.23
CA GLU A 30 -27.90 -21.06 -1.52
C GLU A 30 -27.82 -22.33 -2.37
N GLU A 31 -26.67 -23.01 -2.38
CA GLU A 31 -26.46 -24.26 -3.13
C GLU A 31 -27.40 -25.38 -2.68
N CYS A 32 -27.58 -25.56 -1.36
CA CYS A 32 -28.49 -26.56 -0.83
C CYS A 32 -29.95 -26.22 -1.16
N TYR A 33 -30.30 -24.93 -1.08
CA TYR A 33 -31.63 -24.47 -1.47
C TYR A 33 -31.94 -24.75 -2.94
N GLN A 34 -31.01 -24.41 -3.85
CA GLN A 34 -31.16 -24.65 -5.29
C GLN A 34 -31.31 -26.15 -5.55
N ARG A 35 -30.40 -26.97 -5.02
CA ARG A 35 -30.42 -28.42 -5.26
C ARG A 35 -31.70 -29.09 -4.78
N MET A 36 -32.15 -28.79 -3.56
CA MET A 36 -33.32 -29.46 -2.99
C MET A 36 -34.62 -28.93 -3.57
N TYR A 37 -34.82 -27.61 -3.54
CA TYR A 37 -36.15 -27.03 -3.78
C TYR A 37 -36.34 -26.45 -5.18
N LYS A 38 -35.27 -26.29 -5.96
CA LYS A 38 -35.35 -25.82 -7.35
C LYS A 38 -35.07 -26.94 -8.35
N GLU A 39 -34.03 -27.72 -8.14
CA GLU A 39 -33.65 -28.82 -9.05
C GLU A 39 -34.46 -30.09 -8.79
N ARG A 40 -34.49 -30.57 -7.53
CA ARG A 40 -35.21 -31.79 -7.16
C ARG A 40 -36.70 -31.58 -6.93
N SER A 41 -37.14 -30.33 -6.79
CA SER A 41 -38.52 -29.97 -6.46
C SER A 41 -39.04 -30.64 -5.17
N ASP A 42 -38.15 -30.81 -4.19
CA ASP A 42 -38.51 -31.36 -2.88
C ASP A 42 -39.55 -30.47 -2.18
N GLU A 43 -40.35 -31.07 -1.28
CA GLU A 43 -41.33 -30.33 -0.48
C GLU A 43 -40.62 -29.31 0.43
N LYS A 44 -41.12 -28.08 0.46
CA LYS A 44 -40.53 -26.95 1.23
C LYS A 44 -40.76 -27.10 2.73
N ILE A 45 -40.04 -28.05 3.34
CA ILE A 45 -40.02 -28.32 4.77
C ILE A 45 -38.61 -28.07 5.30
N CYS A 46 -38.51 -27.35 6.42
CA CYS A 46 -37.22 -27.11 7.06
C CYS A 46 -36.61 -28.41 7.59
N GLY A 47 -35.38 -28.73 7.19
CA GLY A 47 -34.69 -29.96 7.62
C GLY A 47 -34.43 -30.03 9.13
N LYS A 48 -34.32 -28.89 9.81
CA LYS A 48 -34.04 -28.80 11.25
C LYS A 48 -35.26 -28.94 12.14
N CYS A 49 -36.30 -28.15 11.88
CA CYS A 49 -37.49 -28.08 12.74
C CYS A 49 -38.74 -28.72 12.11
N ARG A 50 -38.65 -29.20 10.86
CA ARG A 50 -39.75 -29.81 10.11
C ARG A 50 -40.97 -28.92 9.89
N VAL A 51 -40.87 -27.62 10.20
CA VAL A 51 -41.90 -26.63 9.88
C VAL A 51 -41.90 -26.36 8.36
N PRO A 52 -43.06 -26.43 7.69
CA PRO A 52 -43.21 -26.02 6.30
C PRO A 52 -42.89 -24.53 6.14
N PHE A 53 -42.20 -24.17 5.06
CA PHE A 53 -41.88 -22.79 4.74
C PHE A 53 -42.41 -22.41 3.36
N THR A 54 -42.99 -21.23 3.26
CA THR A 54 -43.58 -20.72 2.01
C THR A 54 -42.67 -19.70 1.34
N TYR A 55 -41.97 -18.92 2.15
CA TYR A 55 -41.09 -17.84 1.71
C TYR A 55 -39.64 -18.10 2.10
N VAL A 56 -38.75 -17.52 1.30
CA VAL A 56 -37.33 -17.51 1.57
C VAL A 56 -36.75 -16.13 1.37
N THR A 57 -35.83 -15.74 2.24
CA THR A 57 -35.11 -14.45 2.16
C THR A 57 -33.63 -14.73 1.95
N LYS A 58 -33.01 -14.06 0.96
CA LYS A 58 -31.55 -14.13 0.80
C LYS A 58 -30.88 -13.28 1.88
N LEU A 59 -29.94 -13.89 2.59
CA LEU A 59 -29.07 -13.23 3.54
C LEU A 59 -27.69 -13.03 2.90
N TYR A 60 -27.20 -11.80 2.94
CA TYR A 60 -25.87 -11.42 2.49
C TYR A 60 -25.03 -11.10 3.72
N PHE A 61 -23.96 -11.85 3.93
CA PHE A 61 -22.97 -11.59 4.97
C PHE A 61 -21.77 -10.91 4.32
N ASP A 62 -21.31 -9.80 4.90
CA ASP A 62 -20.07 -9.15 4.47
C ASP A 62 -18.87 -10.03 4.85
N HIS A 63 -17.83 -10.02 4.02
CA HIS A 63 -16.58 -10.77 4.24
C HIS A 63 -15.85 -10.35 5.53
N SER A 64 -16.24 -9.23 6.13
CA SER A 64 -15.77 -8.72 7.42
C SER A 64 -16.46 -9.37 8.64
N THR A 65 -17.45 -10.25 8.45
CA THR A 65 -18.17 -10.87 9.55
C THR A 65 -17.38 -12.06 10.11
N GLU A 66 -16.61 -11.85 11.19
CA GLU A 66 -15.93 -12.92 11.92
C GLU A 66 -16.96 -13.89 12.56
N ILE A 67 -16.96 -15.14 12.10
CA ILE A 67 -17.76 -16.21 12.72
C ILE A 67 -16.92 -16.81 13.85
N VAL A 68 -17.12 -16.32 15.08
CA VAL A 68 -16.46 -16.88 16.28
C VAL A 68 -17.19 -18.15 16.70
N ILE A 69 -16.55 -19.31 16.55
CA ILE A 69 -17.05 -20.60 17.05
C ILE A 69 -16.17 -21.04 18.21
N GLU A 70 -16.71 -21.00 19.42
CA GLU A 70 -16.10 -21.66 20.57
C GLU A 70 -16.27 -23.18 20.42
N GLY A 71 -15.31 -23.85 19.77
CA GLY A 71 -15.07 -25.30 19.97
C GLY A 71 -14.95 -26.19 18.72
N GLY A 72 -13.70 -26.54 18.38
CA GLY A 72 -13.30 -27.68 17.51
C GLY A 72 -12.94 -27.28 16.08
N ILE A 73 -11.85 -27.76 15.43
CA ILE A 73 -11.23 -29.09 15.42
C ILE A 73 -9.75 -28.99 14.98
N LYS A 74 -8.87 -29.90 15.42
CA LYS A 74 -7.41 -29.97 15.14
C LYS A 74 -6.92 -29.83 13.68
N ASN A 75 -7.80 -29.74 12.68
CA ASN A 75 -7.42 -29.41 11.30
C ASN A 75 -7.29 -27.88 11.07
N ASP A 76 -7.86 -27.06 11.95
CA ASP A 76 -7.79 -25.60 11.87
C ASP A 76 -6.38 -25.06 12.21
N ILE A 77 -5.60 -25.79 13.02
CA ILE A 77 -4.27 -25.35 13.46
C ILE A 77 -3.29 -25.18 12.28
N LYS A 78 -3.36 -26.03 11.26
CA LYS A 78 -2.51 -25.88 10.06
C LYS A 78 -2.91 -24.69 9.19
N ASN A 79 -4.21 -24.41 9.09
CA ASN A 79 -4.71 -23.24 8.37
C ASN A 79 -4.42 -21.95 9.14
N GLU A 80 -4.57 -21.96 10.47
CA GLU A 80 -4.23 -20.83 11.34
C GLU A 80 -2.73 -20.50 11.30
N GLU A 81 -1.85 -21.50 11.35
CA GLU A 81 -0.40 -21.28 11.19
C GLU A 81 -0.04 -20.69 9.82
N GLU A 82 -0.71 -21.13 8.76
CA GLU A 82 -0.52 -20.59 7.40
C GLU A 82 -1.08 -19.15 7.27
N ILE A 83 -2.20 -18.87 7.93
CA ILE A 83 -2.79 -17.52 8.02
C ILE A 83 -1.87 -16.59 8.81
N ILE A 84 -1.36 -17.02 9.97
CA ILE A 84 -0.41 -16.24 10.79
C ILE A 84 0.87 -15.95 10.01
N LYS A 85 1.38 -16.91 9.24
CA LYS A 85 2.52 -16.69 8.35
C LYS A 85 2.21 -15.65 7.28
N LYS A 86 1.09 -15.80 6.56
CA LYS A 86 0.68 -14.83 5.54
C LYS A 86 0.43 -13.43 6.12
N ASP A 87 -0.14 -13.33 7.31
CA ASP A 87 -0.31 -12.06 8.03
C ASP A 87 1.03 -11.44 8.43
N SER A 88 2.00 -12.26 8.84
CA SER A 88 3.35 -11.79 9.14
C SER A 88 4.06 -11.27 7.88
N GLU A 89 3.88 -11.95 6.74
CA GLU A 89 4.40 -11.53 5.44
C GLU A 89 3.73 -10.22 4.98
N ILE A 90 2.41 -10.10 5.13
CA ILE A 90 1.66 -8.87 4.81
C ILE A 90 2.17 -7.70 5.66
N ARG A 91 2.43 -7.91 6.95
CA ARG A 91 2.99 -6.87 7.83
C ARG A 91 4.38 -6.44 7.40
N GLN A 92 5.25 -7.39 7.03
CA GLN A 92 6.58 -7.10 6.53
C GLN A 92 6.53 -6.32 5.21
N LEU A 93 5.72 -6.79 4.25
CA LEU A 93 5.52 -6.10 2.98
C LEU A 93 4.93 -4.69 3.17
N SER A 94 3.98 -4.52 4.10
CA SER A 94 3.41 -3.22 4.44
C SER A 94 4.47 -2.26 4.99
N LYS A 95 5.40 -2.76 5.81
CA LYS A 95 6.53 -1.98 6.33
C LYS A 95 7.46 -1.55 5.19
N VAL A 96 7.83 -2.48 4.30
CA VAL A 96 8.67 -2.17 3.12
C VAL A 96 8.00 -1.14 2.22
N ILE A 97 6.68 -1.22 2.01
CA ILE A 97 5.92 -0.23 1.25
C ILE A 97 5.98 1.15 1.92
N GLN A 98 5.85 1.22 3.24
CA GLN A 98 5.98 2.50 3.97
C GLN A 98 7.38 3.08 3.87
N GLU A 99 8.42 2.27 4.09
CA GLU A 99 9.82 2.68 3.95
C GLU A 99 10.10 3.18 2.53
N SER A 100 9.67 2.41 1.51
CA SER A 100 9.81 2.80 0.09
C SER A 100 9.07 4.09 -0.23
N LYS A 101 7.89 4.33 0.34
CA LYS A 101 7.16 5.61 0.17
C LYS A 101 7.93 6.79 0.74
N ILE A 102 8.56 6.62 1.91
CA ILE A 102 9.39 7.67 2.52
C ILE A 102 10.58 7.97 1.63
N GLU A 103 11.27 6.94 1.13
CA GLU A 103 12.43 7.10 0.25
C GLU A 103 12.05 7.78 -1.08
N ILE A 104 10.94 7.37 -1.70
CA ILE A 104 10.42 8.02 -2.92
C ILE A 104 10.13 9.50 -2.68
N ASN A 105 9.54 9.87 -1.54
CA ASN A 105 9.27 11.26 -1.23
C ASN A 105 10.55 12.07 -0.99
N ALA A 106 11.56 11.48 -0.33
CA ALA A 106 12.86 12.12 -0.16
C ALA A 106 13.56 12.34 -1.51
N LEU A 107 13.55 11.34 -2.39
CA LEU A 107 14.11 11.44 -3.74
C LEU A 107 13.39 12.50 -4.59
N LYS A 108 12.06 12.58 -4.51
CA LYS A 108 11.28 13.64 -5.19
C LYS A 108 11.67 15.03 -4.72
N SER A 109 11.79 15.23 -3.40
CA SER A 109 12.25 16.52 -2.85
C SER A 109 13.65 16.87 -3.35
N ARG A 110 14.54 15.87 -3.44
CA ARG A 110 15.91 16.09 -3.94
C ARG A 110 15.94 16.43 -5.43
N ILE A 111 15.07 15.84 -6.24
CA ILE A 111 14.92 16.19 -7.66
C ILE A 111 14.47 17.65 -7.79
N GLU A 112 13.47 18.08 -7.03
CA GLU A 112 12.98 19.46 -7.07
C GLU A 112 14.06 20.49 -6.69
N GLU A 113 14.91 20.17 -5.71
CA GLU A 113 16.08 21.01 -5.36
C GLU A 113 17.08 21.10 -6.52
N LEU A 114 17.40 19.96 -7.15
CA LEU A 114 18.32 19.91 -8.28
C LEU A 114 17.79 20.65 -9.51
N GLU A 115 16.47 20.62 -9.74
CA GLU A 115 15.82 21.41 -10.79
C GLU A 115 15.96 22.91 -10.53
N LYS A 116 15.77 23.36 -9.29
CA LYS A 116 16.00 24.77 -8.91
C LYS A 116 17.47 25.16 -9.05
N GLU A 117 18.41 24.31 -8.64
CA GLU A 117 19.85 24.55 -8.84
C GLU A 117 20.17 24.68 -10.34
N LYS A 118 19.58 23.84 -11.19
CA LYS A 118 19.78 23.89 -12.64
C LYS A 118 19.31 25.21 -13.25
N GLU A 119 18.13 25.70 -12.86
CA GLU A 119 17.63 27.01 -13.31
C GLU A 119 18.60 28.14 -12.95
N ILE A 120 19.15 28.13 -11.74
CA ILE A 120 20.17 29.11 -11.31
C ILE A 120 21.42 29.02 -12.19
N PHE A 121 21.88 27.81 -12.53
CA PHE A 121 23.04 27.65 -13.42
C PHE A 121 22.76 28.19 -14.83
N LEU A 122 21.56 28.00 -15.37
CA LEU A 122 21.19 28.51 -16.69
C LEU A 122 21.16 30.05 -16.71
N ASP A 123 20.59 30.68 -15.68
CA ASP A 123 20.60 32.15 -15.54
C ASP A 123 22.03 32.70 -15.43
N ILE A 124 22.89 32.02 -14.67
CA ILE A 124 24.31 32.36 -14.58
C ILE A 124 24.99 32.24 -15.96
N GLU A 125 24.77 31.15 -16.70
CA GLU A 125 25.33 30.96 -18.05
C GLU A 125 24.86 32.04 -19.02
N GLU A 126 23.59 32.44 -18.99
CA GLU A 126 23.05 33.52 -19.81
C GLU A 126 23.71 34.87 -19.48
N GLN A 127 23.81 35.21 -18.20
CA GLN A 127 24.47 36.44 -17.73
C GLN A 127 25.96 36.47 -18.12
N PHE A 128 26.67 35.34 -17.97
CA PHE A 128 28.06 35.23 -18.39
C PHE A 128 28.21 35.35 -19.92
N GLY A 129 27.32 34.72 -20.68
CA GLY A 129 27.30 34.83 -22.14
C GLY A 129 27.09 36.27 -22.60
N ALA A 130 26.13 36.98 -22.01
CA ALA A 130 25.91 38.40 -22.27
C ALA A 130 27.14 39.26 -21.92
N TYR A 131 27.76 39.02 -20.77
CA TYR A 131 28.98 39.71 -20.34
C TYR A 131 30.14 39.50 -21.31
N ILE A 132 30.41 38.25 -21.71
CA ILE A 132 31.50 37.93 -22.65
C ILE A 132 31.26 38.57 -24.03
N ASN A 133 30.02 38.60 -24.49
CA ASN A 133 29.66 39.24 -25.76
C ASN A 133 29.73 40.78 -25.68
N SER A 134 29.60 41.36 -24.49
CA SER A 134 29.77 42.80 -24.27
C SER A 134 31.23 43.26 -24.22
N ILE A 135 32.17 42.32 -24.08
CA ILE A 135 33.60 42.60 -24.01
C ILE A 135 34.20 42.57 -25.42
N ASP A 136 34.74 43.70 -25.85
CA ASP A 136 35.43 43.85 -27.12
C ASP A 136 36.89 43.37 -27.01
N LEU A 137 37.06 42.04 -26.89
CA LEU A 137 38.37 41.38 -26.85
C LEU A 137 38.55 40.45 -28.06
N PRO A 138 39.80 40.23 -28.51
CA PRO A 138 40.12 39.18 -29.46
C PRO A 138 39.61 37.80 -28.98
N GLU A 139 39.19 36.95 -29.91
CA GLU A 139 38.54 35.66 -29.61
C GLU A 139 39.42 34.75 -28.73
N GLU A 140 40.74 34.79 -28.90
CA GLU A 140 41.71 34.03 -28.11
C GLU A 140 41.73 34.46 -26.62
N GLU A 141 41.63 35.76 -26.34
CA GLU A 141 41.63 36.28 -24.97
C GLU A 141 40.29 36.00 -24.27
N ARG A 142 39.17 36.03 -25.00
CA ARG A 142 37.86 35.60 -24.49
C ARG A 142 37.83 34.13 -24.09
N ILE A 143 38.43 33.26 -24.91
CA ILE A 143 38.53 31.83 -24.60
C ILE A 143 39.42 31.58 -23.38
N SER A 144 40.51 32.34 -23.22
CA SER A 144 41.38 32.25 -22.03
C SER A 144 40.65 32.66 -20.75
N LEU A 145 39.94 33.80 -20.78
CA LEU A 145 39.13 34.28 -19.65
C LEU A 145 38.02 33.30 -19.27
N LEU A 146 37.34 32.70 -20.25
CA LEU A 146 36.34 31.65 -20.02
C LEU A 146 36.92 30.43 -19.29
N ARG A 147 38.11 29.97 -19.69
CA ARG A 147 38.79 28.85 -19.03
C ARG A 147 39.16 29.18 -17.59
N GLU A 148 39.68 30.38 -17.34
CA GLU A 148 40.03 30.83 -15.99
C GLU A 148 38.78 30.97 -15.09
N LEU A 149 37.69 31.51 -15.62
CA LEU A 149 36.40 31.61 -14.93
C LEU A 149 35.83 30.23 -14.56
N ILE A 150 35.87 29.27 -15.48
CA ILE A 150 35.45 27.88 -15.21
C ILE A 150 36.28 27.26 -14.08
N VAL A 151 37.60 27.50 -14.06
CA VAL A 151 38.47 27.02 -12.99
C VAL A 151 38.14 27.70 -11.65
N ALA A 152 37.92 29.01 -11.65
CA ALA A 152 37.53 29.77 -10.46
C ALA A 152 36.18 29.30 -9.88
N ILE A 153 35.17 29.07 -10.72
CA ILE A 153 33.86 28.54 -10.31
C ILE A 153 34.00 27.13 -9.70
N LYS A 154 34.81 26.26 -10.32
CA LYS A 154 35.09 24.92 -9.76
C LYS A 154 35.76 25.00 -8.38
N LEU A 155 36.72 25.92 -8.21
CA LEU A 155 37.41 26.14 -6.93
C LEU A 155 36.48 26.70 -5.85
N LEU A 156 35.57 27.61 -6.20
CA LEU A 156 34.55 28.14 -5.29
C LEU A 156 33.59 27.04 -4.82
N LYS A 157 33.14 26.18 -5.73
CA LYS A 157 32.26 25.04 -5.40
C LYS A 157 32.96 24.06 -4.44
N ILE A 158 34.23 23.75 -4.69
CA ILE A 158 35.07 22.93 -3.80
C ILE A 158 35.24 23.58 -2.42
N ASN A 159 35.46 24.89 -2.33
CA ASN A 159 35.58 25.59 -1.05
C ASN A 159 34.26 25.64 -0.27
N SER A 160 33.11 25.79 -0.95
CA SER A 160 31.80 25.72 -0.28
C SER A 160 31.54 24.33 0.31
N LEU A 161 31.85 23.27 -0.45
CA LEU A 161 31.77 21.88 0.00
C LEU A 161 32.69 21.62 1.18
N LYS A 162 33.95 22.10 1.12
CA LYS A 162 34.92 22.02 2.21
C LYS A 162 34.39 22.69 3.48
N ASN A 163 33.77 23.87 3.38
CA ASN A 163 33.21 24.59 4.52
C ASN A 163 31.99 23.86 5.13
N ILE A 164 31.11 23.28 4.30
CA ILE A 164 29.99 22.47 4.77
C ILE A 164 30.50 21.22 5.50
N ILE A 165 31.48 20.52 4.93
CA ILE A 165 32.12 19.35 5.54
C ILE A 165 32.78 19.74 6.88
N MET A 166 33.54 20.84 6.93
CA MET A 166 34.15 21.33 8.17
C MET A 166 33.12 21.75 9.23
N LYS A 167 31.99 22.34 8.82
CA LYS A 167 30.89 22.70 9.73
C LYS A 167 30.24 21.45 10.32
N ASN A 168 30.00 20.43 9.50
CA ASN A 168 29.44 19.15 9.94
C ASN A 168 30.41 18.37 10.85
N ILE A 169 31.72 18.40 10.55
CA ILE A 169 32.76 17.80 11.42
C ILE A 169 32.81 18.52 12.78
N LYS A 170 32.69 19.85 12.82
CA LYS A 170 32.65 20.61 14.08
C LYS A 170 31.41 20.30 14.92
N LEU A 171 30.26 20.10 14.28
CA LEU A 171 29.04 19.69 14.97
C LEU A 171 29.20 18.29 15.58
N LEU A 172 29.77 17.34 14.83
CA LEU A 172 30.06 15.98 15.31
C LEU A 172 31.08 15.93 16.47
N ASN A 173 32.02 16.88 16.52
CA ASN A 173 33.04 16.94 17.58
C ASN A 173 32.61 17.73 18.83
N ASN A 174 31.46 18.42 18.80
CA ASN A 174 30.93 19.17 19.95
C ASN A 174 29.85 18.39 20.72
N ASP A 175 29.47 17.19 20.26
CA ASP A 175 28.51 16.28 20.91
C ASP A 175 29.21 15.19 21.79
N PHE A 176 30.44 15.45 22.26
CA PHE A 176 31.17 14.63 23.24
C PHE A 176 31.64 15.45 24.44
#